data_AF-A0AAW2MSG8-F1
#
_entry.id   AF-A0AAW2MSG8-F1
#
_cell.length_a   1.000
_cell.length_b   1.000
_cell.length_c   1.000
_cell.angle_alpha   90.00
_cell.angle_beta   90.00
_cell.angle_gamma   90.00
#
_symmetry.space_group_name_H-M   'P 1'
#
loop_
_entity.id
_entity.type
_entity.pdbx_description
1 polymer ?
#
loop_
_entity_poly.entity_id
_entity_poly.type
_entity_poly.pdbx_seq_one_letter_code
_entity_poly.pdbx_strand_id
1 'polypeptide(L)'
;MTVTPKISVNDGNLVVHGKTILSGVHDNIVLTPGSGVGLVAGAFIGATASHSKSLHVFPVGVLEAVEKHLQTFQHREKKKLPSFIDWFGWCTWDAFYTDVTAEGVEEGLKSLSEGGTPPRFLIIDDGWQQIGSEVKEDPNCVVQEGAHDKPGNHNFELLKKLVLPDGSILRAKLPGRPTVDCLFVDPARDGTSLLKIWNVNKCSGVVGVFNCQGAGWCKVAKKTRIHDASPGTLTGSVQATDVDTISQIAGPDWTGDAIVYAHRSREVVRLPKGVSLPVTLKVLEYELFHFCPVKNVTETISFASIGLLDMFNSTGAVEQLEIQKNQECLDSNSGSEASSGDRIPVATVTLKVRGCGRFGVYCSQRPLKCTVDNTESEFNYDDATGLVTLTIPEPVGEMYKWSIEIQV
;
A
#
# COMPACT_ATOMS: atom_id res chain seq x y z
N MET A 1 43.21 -20.30 -27.23
CA MET A 1 42.98 -19.70 -25.91
C MET A 1 41.79 -18.76 -26.04
N THR A 2 40.66 -19.08 -25.42
CA THR A 2 39.48 -18.21 -25.36
C THR A 2 39.77 -17.15 -24.30
N VAL A 3 39.86 -15.88 -24.70
CA VAL A 3 39.99 -14.77 -23.75
C VAL A 3 38.62 -14.55 -23.12
N THR A 4 38.43 -15.02 -21.89
CA THR A 4 37.20 -14.73 -21.14
C THR A 4 37.10 -13.22 -20.93
N PRO A 5 35.99 -12.56 -21.33
CA PRO A 5 35.81 -11.13 -21.09
C PRO A 5 35.94 -10.84 -19.59
N LYS A 6 36.69 -9.78 -19.23
CA LYS A 6 36.84 -9.35 -17.83
C LYS A 6 35.53 -8.82 -17.24
N ILE A 7 34.60 -8.36 -18.06
CA ILE A 7 33.27 -7.90 -17.66
C ILE A 7 32.26 -8.51 -18.66
N SER A 8 31.23 -9.18 -18.17
CA SER A 8 30.22 -9.83 -19.02
C SER A 8 28.87 -9.96 -18.31
N VAL A 9 27.79 -10.11 -19.09
CA VAL A 9 26.49 -10.57 -18.60
C VAL A 9 26.29 -11.99 -19.10
N ASN A 10 26.27 -12.96 -18.18
CA ASN A 10 26.11 -14.38 -18.49
C ASN A 10 25.04 -14.97 -17.58
N ASP A 11 24.07 -15.70 -18.14
CA ASP A 11 23.01 -16.39 -17.38
C ASP A 11 22.30 -15.48 -16.35
N GLY A 12 21.96 -14.25 -16.76
CA GLY A 12 21.32 -13.26 -15.88
C GLY A 12 22.23 -12.69 -14.79
N ASN A 13 23.57 -12.81 -14.91
CA ASN A 13 24.52 -12.28 -13.94
C ASN A 13 25.50 -11.30 -14.58
N LEU A 14 25.67 -10.12 -13.98
CA LEU A 14 26.77 -9.21 -14.31
C LEU A 14 28.02 -9.67 -13.56
N VAL A 15 29.01 -10.15 -14.30
CA VAL A 15 30.26 -10.71 -13.77
C VAL A 15 31.41 -9.76 -14.09
N VAL A 16 32.21 -9.42 -13.08
CA VAL A 16 33.42 -8.60 -13.19
C VAL A 16 34.58 -9.39 -12.60
N HIS A 17 35.59 -9.70 -13.42
CA HIS A 17 36.78 -10.48 -13.05
C HIS A 17 36.44 -11.82 -12.37
N GLY A 18 35.43 -12.53 -12.90
CA GLY A 18 34.97 -13.81 -12.37
C GLY A 18 34.10 -13.70 -11.11
N LYS A 19 33.83 -12.49 -10.61
CA LYS A 19 32.93 -12.26 -9.49
C LYS A 19 31.60 -11.73 -9.98
N THR A 20 30.50 -12.38 -9.60
CA THR A 20 29.15 -11.84 -9.81
C THR A 20 28.97 -10.58 -8.96
N ILE A 21 28.55 -9.49 -9.59
CA ILE A 21 28.25 -8.21 -8.94
C ILE A 21 26.73 -8.02 -8.86
N LEU A 22 26.00 -8.32 -9.94
CA LEU A 22 24.54 -8.31 -9.97
C LEU A 22 24.01 -9.68 -10.39
N SER A 23 22.99 -10.17 -9.68
CA SER A 23 22.15 -11.31 -10.08
C SER A 23 20.81 -10.82 -10.63
N GLY A 24 20.12 -11.66 -11.40
CA GLY A 24 18.81 -11.32 -11.99
C GLY A 24 18.89 -10.10 -12.92
N VAL A 25 19.98 -9.96 -13.64
CA VAL A 25 20.17 -8.91 -14.65
C VAL A 25 19.16 -9.10 -15.76
N HIS A 26 18.38 -8.05 -16.02
CA HIS A 26 17.30 -8.10 -17.00
C HIS A 26 17.85 -8.22 -18.43
N ASP A 27 17.15 -8.96 -19.30
CA ASP A 27 17.60 -9.28 -20.67
C ASP A 27 17.84 -8.05 -21.56
N ASN A 28 17.25 -6.91 -21.19
CA ASN A 28 17.43 -5.67 -21.92
C ASN A 28 18.70 -4.91 -21.51
N ILE A 29 19.43 -5.35 -20.49
CA ILE A 29 20.69 -4.73 -20.07
C ILE A 29 21.80 -5.14 -21.02
N VAL A 30 22.53 -4.16 -21.54
CA VAL A 30 23.59 -4.35 -22.52
C VAL A 30 24.91 -3.81 -21.97
N LEU A 31 25.98 -4.55 -22.20
CA LEU A 31 27.34 -4.08 -21.93
C LEU A 31 28.02 -3.62 -23.21
N THR A 32 28.54 -2.40 -23.20
CA THR A 32 29.42 -1.89 -24.25
C THR A 32 30.85 -1.82 -23.70
N PRO A 33 31.79 -2.67 -24.16
CA PRO A 33 33.17 -2.62 -23.71
C PRO A 33 33.83 -1.27 -23.99
N GLY A 34 34.60 -0.73 -23.04
CA GLY A 34 35.42 0.45 -23.27
C GLY A 34 36.60 0.13 -24.19
N SER A 35 36.76 0.89 -25.28
CA SER A 35 37.78 0.67 -26.32
C SER A 35 39.11 1.40 -26.07
N GLY A 36 39.35 1.90 -24.85
CA GLY A 36 40.53 2.70 -24.52
C GLY A 36 41.85 1.90 -24.48
N VAL A 37 42.93 2.53 -24.95
CA VAL A 37 44.31 1.97 -25.03
C VAL A 37 45.02 1.92 -23.64
N GLY A 38 44.26 1.80 -22.54
CA GLY A 38 44.75 1.96 -21.17
C GLY A 38 44.72 0.69 -20.32
N LEU A 39 45.41 0.72 -19.17
CA LEU A 39 45.51 -0.36 -18.17
C LEU A 39 44.18 -0.74 -17.49
N VAL A 40 43.10 0.04 -17.70
CA VAL A 40 41.79 -0.18 -17.06
C VAL A 40 40.79 -0.70 -18.09
N ALA A 41 40.44 -1.98 -17.97
CA ALA A 41 39.32 -2.56 -18.72
C ALA A 41 38.01 -2.16 -18.05
N GLY A 42 37.21 -1.31 -18.70
CA GLY A 42 35.89 -0.90 -18.25
C GLY A 42 34.79 -1.31 -19.24
N ALA A 43 33.53 -1.22 -18.82
CA ALA A 43 32.37 -1.39 -19.68
C ALA A 43 31.30 -0.36 -19.30
N PHE A 44 30.58 0.15 -20.30
CA PHE A 44 29.37 0.93 -20.11
C PHE A 44 28.18 -0.02 -19.96
N ILE A 45 27.39 0.19 -18.92
CA ILE A 45 26.11 -0.51 -18.73
C ILE A 45 25.04 0.37 -19.36
N GLY A 46 24.38 -0.18 -20.39
CA GLY A 46 23.22 0.42 -21.04
C GLY A 46 21.99 -0.48 -20.90
N ALA A 47 20.86 -0.01 -21.43
CA ALA A 47 19.64 -0.78 -21.55
C ALA A 47 19.00 -0.54 -22.92
N THR A 48 18.29 -1.55 -23.43
CA THR A 48 17.47 -1.44 -24.63
C THR A 48 16.01 -1.21 -24.25
N ALA A 49 15.30 -0.47 -25.09
CA ALA A 49 13.88 -0.22 -24.99
C ALA A 49 13.22 -0.43 -26.35
N SER A 50 12.01 -0.99 -26.34
CA SER A 50 11.19 -1.16 -27.54
C SER A 50 10.60 0.16 -28.06
N HIS A 51 10.67 1.24 -27.26
CA HIS A 51 10.08 2.53 -27.57
C HIS A 51 11.13 3.65 -27.48
N SER A 52 11.15 4.53 -28.48
CA SER A 52 11.98 5.73 -28.55
C SER A 52 11.42 6.88 -27.69
N LYS A 53 11.12 6.61 -26.41
CA LYS A 53 10.75 7.62 -25.43
C LYS A 53 11.97 8.04 -24.60
N SER A 54 11.96 9.25 -24.07
CA SER A 54 13.07 9.80 -23.28
C SER A 54 13.10 9.29 -21.83
N LEU A 55 12.03 8.62 -21.38
CA LEU A 55 11.79 8.32 -19.96
C LEU A 55 11.47 6.84 -19.80
N HIS A 56 12.40 6.12 -19.19
CA HIS A 56 12.28 4.69 -18.91
C HIS A 56 12.90 4.39 -17.55
N VAL A 57 12.39 3.35 -16.88
CA VAL A 57 12.99 2.77 -15.69
C VAL A 57 13.41 1.35 -16.03
N PHE A 58 14.68 1.03 -15.81
CA PHE A 58 15.22 -0.30 -16.09
C PHE A 58 15.78 -0.90 -14.79
N PRO A 59 15.24 -2.03 -14.31
CA PRO A 59 15.90 -2.78 -13.26
C PRO A 59 17.19 -3.40 -13.84
N VAL A 60 18.34 -3.06 -13.26
CA VAL A 60 19.64 -3.56 -13.75
C VAL A 60 19.99 -4.93 -13.16
N GLY A 61 19.56 -5.20 -11.92
CA GLY A 61 19.82 -6.45 -11.20
C GLY A 61 19.91 -6.20 -9.69
N VAL A 62 20.25 -7.24 -8.92
CA VAL A 62 20.29 -7.24 -7.45
C VAL A 62 21.71 -7.47 -6.94
N LEU A 63 22.13 -6.74 -5.91
CA LEU A 63 23.48 -6.76 -5.33
C LEU A 63 23.70 -7.93 -4.34
N GLU A 64 23.12 -9.10 -4.57
CA GLU A 64 23.14 -10.24 -3.63
C GLU A 64 24.55 -10.77 -3.35
N ALA A 65 25.38 -10.86 -4.38
CA ALA A 65 26.75 -11.34 -4.25
C ALA A 65 27.63 -10.34 -3.49
N VAL A 66 27.39 -9.03 -3.67
CA VAL A 66 28.10 -7.96 -2.97
C VAL A 66 27.71 -7.94 -1.49
N GLU A 67 26.43 -8.12 -1.16
CA GLU A 67 25.97 -8.29 0.21
C GLU A 67 26.69 -9.46 0.90
N LYS A 68 26.73 -10.63 0.25
CA LYS A 68 27.42 -11.83 0.76
C LYS A 68 28.92 -11.62 0.95
N HIS A 69 29.56 -10.87 0.05
CA HIS A 69 31.01 -10.62 0.10
C HIS A 69 31.41 -9.59 1.14
N LEU A 70 30.72 -8.45 1.20
CA LEU A 70 31.07 -7.35 2.10
C LEU A 70 30.55 -7.57 3.52
N GLN A 71 29.37 -8.18 3.67
CA GLN A 71 28.72 -8.40 4.97
C GLN A 71 28.53 -7.13 5.82
N THR A 72 28.64 -5.94 5.21
CA THR A 72 28.47 -4.63 5.87
C THR A 72 27.05 -4.08 5.76
N PHE A 73 26.21 -4.69 4.95
CA PHE A 73 24.81 -4.30 4.76
C PHE A 73 23.96 -5.55 4.51
N GLN A 74 22.64 -5.34 4.60
CA GLN A 74 21.63 -6.32 4.23
C GLN A 74 20.65 -5.68 3.25
N HIS A 75 20.11 -6.49 2.34
CA HIS A 75 18.99 -6.07 1.50
C HIS A 75 17.80 -5.67 2.37
N ARG A 76 17.00 -4.72 1.89
CA ARG A 76 15.88 -4.14 2.64
C ARG A 76 14.92 -5.23 3.14
N GLU A 77 14.69 -6.24 2.31
CA GLU A 77 13.79 -7.38 2.53
C GLU A 77 14.25 -8.26 3.71
N LYS A 78 15.54 -8.21 4.07
CA LYS A 78 16.11 -8.96 5.21
C LYS A 78 16.15 -8.14 6.50
N LYS A 79 16.00 -6.81 6.42
CA LYS A 79 16.03 -5.95 7.60
C LYS A 79 14.76 -6.15 8.42
N LYS A 80 14.92 -6.51 9.69
CA LYS A 80 13.81 -6.59 10.62
C LYS A 80 13.23 -5.19 10.85
N LEU A 81 11.94 -5.06 10.64
CA LEU A 81 11.21 -3.85 10.95
C LEU A 81 11.09 -3.69 12.49
N PRO A 82 11.26 -2.47 13.05
CA PRO A 82 11.04 -2.25 14.47
C PRO A 82 9.59 -2.55 14.87
N SER A 83 9.36 -3.09 16.07
CA SER A 83 8.01 -3.48 16.50
C SER A 83 7.04 -2.30 16.68
N PHE A 84 7.55 -1.09 16.90
CA PHE A 84 6.72 0.09 17.14
C PHE A 84 6.05 0.65 15.87
N ILE A 85 6.48 0.24 14.66
CA ILE A 85 5.98 0.84 13.41
C ILE A 85 4.55 0.46 13.05
N ASP A 86 4.01 -0.59 13.66
CA ASP A 86 2.63 -1.04 13.47
C ASP A 86 1.69 -0.42 14.51
N TRP A 87 2.19 0.56 15.26
CA TRP A 87 1.43 1.33 16.23
C TRP A 87 1.31 2.78 15.80
N PHE A 88 0.22 3.41 16.21
CA PHE A 88 0.05 4.84 16.12
C PHE A 88 1.01 5.52 17.09
N GLY A 89 1.76 6.50 16.59
CA GLY A 89 2.63 7.34 17.40
C GLY A 89 2.29 8.80 17.23
N TRP A 90 2.74 9.61 18.17
CA TRP A 90 2.52 11.05 18.15
C TRP A 90 3.85 11.79 18.17
N CYS A 91 3.98 12.84 17.37
CA CYS A 91 5.16 13.67 17.27
C CYS A 91 4.86 15.06 17.83
N THR A 92 5.72 15.55 18.72
CA THR A 92 5.58 16.87 19.33
C THR A 92 5.84 18.01 18.34
N TRP A 93 6.69 17.83 17.32
CA TRP A 93 6.91 18.85 16.29
C TRP A 93 5.62 19.22 15.56
N ASP A 94 4.83 18.21 15.18
CA ASP A 94 3.59 18.41 14.42
C ASP A 94 2.50 19.13 15.23
N ALA A 95 2.59 19.12 16.58
CA ALA A 95 1.62 19.76 17.47
C ALA A 95 2.12 21.11 18.03
N PHE A 96 3.39 21.18 18.41
CA PHE A 96 3.95 22.30 19.17
C PHE A 96 5.04 23.06 18.43
N TYR A 97 5.63 22.49 17.37
CA TYR A 97 6.86 22.97 16.76
C TYR A 97 7.91 23.24 17.84
N THR A 98 8.21 24.51 18.09
CA THR A 98 9.22 24.93 19.07
C THR A 98 8.69 25.13 20.49
N ASP A 99 7.37 25.03 20.72
CA ASP A 99 6.71 25.37 22.01
C ASP A 99 6.31 24.11 22.79
N VAL A 100 7.25 23.18 22.95
CA VAL A 100 7.02 21.89 23.61
C VAL A 100 7.05 22.09 25.13
N THR A 101 5.92 21.87 25.80
CA THR A 101 5.80 21.88 27.28
C THR A 101 5.40 20.52 27.83
N ALA A 102 5.73 20.25 29.10
CA ALA A 102 5.33 19.01 29.75
C ALA A 102 3.80 18.89 29.82
N GLU A 103 3.12 19.98 30.17
CA GLU A 103 1.66 20.08 30.25
C GLU A 103 1.02 19.84 28.87
N GLY A 104 1.57 20.43 27.81
CA GLY A 104 1.07 20.23 26.45
C GLY A 104 1.20 18.78 25.99
N VAL A 105 2.32 18.12 26.30
CA VAL A 105 2.51 16.69 26.02
C VAL A 105 1.49 15.84 26.78
N GLU A 106 1.27 16.09 28.07
CA GLU A 106 0.27 15.37 28.86
C GLU A 106 -1.15 15.57 28.33
N GLU A 107 -1.53 16.80 28.00
CA GLU A 107 -2.84 17.14 27.42
C GLU A 107 -3.07 16.45 26.08
N GLY A 108 -2.07 16.44 25.19
CA GLY A 108 -2.17 15.77 23.89
C GLY A 108 -2.32 14.26 24.01
N LEU A 109 -1.51 13.62 24.86
CA LEU A 109 -1.62 12.17 25.12
C LEU A 109 -2.98 11.80 25.72
N LYS A 110 -3.48 12.61 26.66
CA LYS A 110 -4.79 12.42 27.27
C LYS A 110 -5.90 12.58 26.24
N SER A 111 -5.87 13.65 25.44
CA SER A 111 -6.88 13.93 24.42
C SER A 111 -6.97 12.82 23.38
N LEU A 112 -5.83 12.32 22.88
CA LEU A 112 -5.79 11.22 21.92
C LEU A 112 -6.32 9.91 22.50
N SER A 113 -6.02 9.63 23.77
CA SER A 113 -6.50 8.43 24.47
C SER A 113 -8.02 8.49 24.70
N GLU A 114 -8.53 9.63 25.18
CA GLU A 114 -9.97 9.85 25.38
C GLU A 114 -10.77 9.85 24.06
N GLY A 115 -10.13 10.26 22.96
CA GLY A 115 -10.70 10.20 21.62
C GLY A 115 -10.69 8.81 20.96
N GLY A 116 -10.17 7.79 21.65
CA GLY A 116 -10.16 6.39 21.18
C GLY A 116 -9.00 6.05 20.24
N THR A 117 -7.96 6.89 20.16
CA THR A 117 -6.78 6.66 19.32
C THR A 117 -5.50 6.82 20.13
N PRO A 118 -5.26 5.93 21.14
CA PRO A 118 -4.15 6.08 22.07
C PRO A 118 -2.81 5.90 21.34
N PRO A 119 -1.91 6.89 21.38
CA PRO A 119 -0.56 6.74 20.83
C PRO A 119 0.24 5.76 21.69
N ARG A 120 1.02 4.90 21.05
CA ARG A 120 1.83 3.87 21.73
C ARG A 120 3.33 4.18 21.75
N PHE A 121 3.72 5.27 21.09
CA PHE A 121 5.03 5.88 21.24
C PHE A 121 4.92 7.39 21.00
N LEU A 122 5.88 8.11 21.56
CA LEU A 122 6.01 9.56 21.46
C LEU A 122 7.39 9.91 20.87
N ILE A 123 7.41 10.82 19.91
CA ILE A 123 8.62 11.48 19.45
C ILE A 123 8.64 12.88 20.07
N ILE A 124 9.62 13.11 20.96
CA ILE A 124 9.94 14.45 21.47
C ILE A 124 10.98 15.04 20.53
N ASP A 125 10.55 16.00 19.72
CA ASP A 125 11.33 16.62 18.65
C ASP A 125 11.89 17.98 19.11
N ASP A 126 12.65 18.65 18.25
CA ASP A 126 13.29 19.94 18.51
C ASP A 126 12.33 20.96 19.15
N GLY A 127 12.81 21.69 20.16
CA GLY A 127 12.03 22.69 20.90
C GLY A 127 11.88 22.40 22.39
N TRP A 128 12.07 21.16 22.82
CA TRP A 128 12.01 20.77 24.25
C TRP A 128 13.25 21.14 25.06
N GLN A 129 14.41 21.32 24.41
CA GLN A 129 15.67 21.72 25.04
C GLN A 129 16.02 23.16 24.69
N GLN A 130 16.27 23.98 25.70
CA GLN A 130 16.87 25.30 25.53
C GLN A 130 18.41 25.17 25.53
N ILE A 131 19.03 25.27 24.35
CA ILE A 131 20.49 25.08 24.17
C ILE A 131 21.26 26.42 24.28
N GLY A 132 20.58 27.56 24.50
CA GLY A 132 21.20 28.88 24.63
C GLY A 132 20.46 29.83 25.58
N SER A 133 21.19 30.79 26.16
CA SER A 133 20.68 31.81 27.09
C SER A 133 19.95 32.99 26.41
N GLU A 134 19.73 32.92 25.10
CA GLU A 134 18.99 33.96 24.37
C GLU A 134 17.48 33.78 24.58
N VAL A 135 16.87 34.79 25.19
CA VAL A 135 15.42 34.96 25.25
C VAL A 135 14.95 35.27 23.82
N LYS A 136 14.15 34.40 23.22
CA LYS A 136 13.50 34.69 21.94
C LYS A 136 12.36 35.69 22.16
N GLU A 137 12.67 36.98 22.15
CA GLU A 137 11.69 38.03 21.91
C GLU A 137 11.53 38.22 20.39
N ASP A 138 10.68 37.40 19.76
CA ASP A 138 10.05 37.83 18.51
C ASP A 138 8.55 37.50 18.54
N PRO A 139 7.70 38.47 18.95
CA PRO A 139 6.25 38.30 18.98
C PRO A 139 5.62 38.12 17.59
N ASN A 140 6.39 38.23 16.49
CA ASN A 140 5.92 38.03 15.12
C ASN A 140 6.34 36.70 14.49
N CYS A 141 7.02 35.80 15.22
CA CYS A 141 7.29 34.45 14.74
C CYS A 141 6.03 33.57 14.86
N VAL A 142 5.01 33.88 14.04
CA VAL A 142 3.91 32.95 13.81
C VAL A 142 4.46 31.89 12.85
N VAL A 143 4.86 30.74 13.38
CA VAL A 143 5.07 29.54 12.56
C VAL A 143 3.69 29.10 12.09
N GLN A 144 3.25 29.68 10.98
CA GLN A 144 2.05 29.29 10.26
C GLN A 144 2.50 28.57 8.99
N GLU A 145 2.86 27.29 9.09
CA GLU A 145 2.89 26.39 7.93
C GLU A 145 3.06 24.93 8.40
N GLY A 146 1.94 24.19 8.39
CA GLY A 146 1.87 22.74 8.59
C GLY A 146 0.55 22.34 9.26
N ALA A 147 -0.32 21.67 8.50
CA ALA A 147 -1.57 21.14 9.03
C ALA A 147 -1.26 20.00 10.01
N HIS A 148 -1.57 20.16 11.31
CA HIS A 148 -2.37 19.22 12.13
C HIS A 148 -2.28 19.51 13.63
N ASP A 149 -3.11 18.79 14.38
CA ASP A 149 -3.92 19.29 15.48
C ASP A 149 -3.17 19.44 16.80
N LYS A 150 -3.04 20.68 17.29
CA LYS A 150 -2.81 20.96 18.71
C LYS A 150 -3.83 20.19 19.57
N PRO A 151 -3.49 19.84 20.83
CA PRO A 151 -4.48 19.33 21.77
C PRO A 151 -5.80 20.14 21.70
N GLY A 152 -6.93 19.43 21.59
CA GLY A 152 -8.25 20.03 21.41
C GLY A 152 -8.71 20.28 19.97
N ASN A 153 -7.85 20.11 18.96
CA ASN A 153 -8.23 20.23 17.54
C ASN A 153 -8.31 18.89 16.80
N HIS A 154 -8.03 17.77 17.46
CA HIS A 154 -7.96 16.46 16.83
C HIS A 154 -9.25 16.08 16.09
N ASN A 155 -9.14 15.71 14.82
CA ASN A 155 -10.25 15.11 14.08
C ASN A 155 -10.32 13.59 14.34
N PHE A 156 -11.01 13.18 15.41
CA PHE A 156 -11.12 11.77 15.77
C PHE A 156 -11.86 10.91 14.73
N GLU A 157 -12.79 11.49 13.96
CA GLU A 157 -13.47 10.76 12.88
C GLU A 157 -12.51 10.45 11.72
N LEU A 158 -11.49 11.29 11.51
CA LEU A 158 -10.39 11.00 10.59
C LEU A 158 -9.43 9.98 11.19
N LEU A 159 -9.03 10.15 12.46
CA LEU A 159 -8.08 9.25 13.12
C LEU A 159 -8.61 7.82 13.23
N LYS A 160 -9.91 7.62 13.47
CA LYS A 160 -10.55 6.29 13.47
C LYS A 160 -10.52 5.57 12.12
N LYS A 161 -10.22 6.28 11.01
CA LYS A 161 -9.98 5.66 9.68
C LYS A 161 -8.52 5.23 9.48
N LEU A 162 -7.63 5.59 10.40
CA LEU A 162 -6.19 5.30 10.37
C LEU A 162 -5.76 4.34 11.49
N VAL A 163 -6.36 4.51 12.68
CA VAL A 163 -5.96 3.88 13.94
C VAL A 163 -7.06 2.94 14.41
N LEU A 164 -6.70 1.70 14.73
CA LEU A 164 -7.59 0.72 15.35
C LEU A 164 -7.79 1.04 16.84
N PRO A 165 -8.86 0.55 17.49
CA PRO A 165 -9.13 0.88 18.90
C PRO A 165 -8.01 0.53 19.87
N ASP A 166 -7.20 -0.48 19.56
CA ASP A 166 -6.02 -0.85 20.35
C ASP A 166 -4.81 0.08 20.13
N GLY A 167 -4.93 1.12 19.32
CA GLY A 167 -3.85 2.04 18.95
C GLY A 167 -2.90 1.49 17.89
N SER A 168 -3.17 0.31 17.33
CA SER A 168 -2.40 -0.23 16.22
C SER A 168 -2.89 0.32 14.88
N ILE A 169 -2.07 0.22 13.83
CA ILE A 169 -2.41 0.73 12.49
C ILE A 169 -2.42 -0.37 11.42
N LEU A 170 -3.25 -0.17 10.40
CA LEU A 170 -3.24 -0.99 9.19
C LEU A 170 -2.20 -0.47 8.20
N ARG A 171 -0.92 -0.68 8.51
CA ARG A 171 0.19 -0.15 7.71
C ARG A 171 0.41 -0.96 6.44
N ALA A 172 0.61 -0.29 5.31
CA ALA A 172 1.08 -0.93 4.09
C ALA A 172 2.56 -1.35 4.18
N LYS A 173 2.99 -2.32 3.37
CA LYS A 173 4.31 -2.96 3.54
C LYS A 173 5.49 -2.11 3.07
N LEU A 174 5.28 -1.25 2.07
CA LEU A 174 6.33 -0.42 1.48
C LEU A 174 6.16 1.06 1.91
N PRO A 175 7.12 1.94 1.63
CA PRO A 175 6.84 3.37 1.58
C PRO A 175 5.94 3.65 0.38
N GLY A 176 5.18 4.74 0.41
CA GLY A 176 4.47 5.20 -0.79
C GLY A 176 5.44 5.44 -1.94
N ARG A 177 5.16 4.84 -3.10
CA ARG A 177 5.95 5.01 -4.32
C ARG A 177 5.08 5.63 -5.41
N PRO A 178 5.56 6.62 -6.16
CA PRO A 178 4.84 7.06 -7.35
C PRO A 178 4.66 5.90 -8.31
N THR A 179 3.53 5.83 -9.00
CA THR A 179 3.38 4.92 -10.15
C THR A 179 4.33 5.35 -11.27
N VAL A 180 4.66 4.42 -12.16
CA VAL A 180 5.65 4.65 -13.23
C VAL A 180 5.32 5.87 -14.09
N ASP A 181 4.04 6.10 -14.38
CA ASP A 181 3.56 7.25 -15.15
C ASP A 181 3.66 8.59 -14.41
N CYS A 182 3.84 8.59 -13.09
CA CYS A 182 4.05 9.80 -12.29
C CYS A 182 5.53 10.18 -12.09
N LEU A 183 6.49 9.33 -12.48
CA LEU A 183 7.91 9.52 -12.10
C LEU A 183 8.57 10.76 -12.70
N PHE A 184 8.07 11.23 -13.84
CA PHE A 184 8.71 12.29 -14.64
C PHE A 184 7.76 13.42 -15.03
N VAL A 185 6.62 13.50 -14.34
CA VAL A 185 5.65 14.59 -14.51
C VAL A 185 5.66 15.48 -13.27
N ASP A 186 5.16 16.71 -13.40
CA ASP A 186 4.98 17.64 -12.28
C ASP A 186 3.47 17.71 -11.96
N PRO A 187 2.94 16.81 -11.11
CA PRO A 187 1.51 16.74 -10.81
C PRO A 187 0.98 17.95 -10.03
N ALA A 188 1.86 18.89 -9.65
CA ALA A 188 1.47 20.14 -9.02
C ALA A 188 1.30 21.29 -10.03
N ARG A 189 1.83 21.17 -11.26
CA ARG A 189 1.96 22.30 -12.20
C ARG A 189 1.56 22.04 -13.64
N ASP A 190 1.60 20.79 -14.10
CA ASP A 190 1.43 20.50 -15.52
C ASP A 190 -0.02 20.67 -16.03
N GLY A 191 -0.99 20.85 -15.13
CA GLY A 191 -2.40 21.02 -15.47
C GLY A 191 -3.06 19.77 -16.07
N THR A 192 -2.40 18.60 -16.03
CA THR A 192 -2.90 17.38 -16.67
C THR A 192 -2.79 16.14 -15.81
N SER A 193 -1.76 16.03 -14.97
CA SER A 193 -1.44 14.79 -14.26
C SER A 193 -2.03 14.76 -12.86
N LEU A 194 -2.64 13.62 -12.52
CA LEU A 194 -2.92 13.25 -11.14
C LEU A 194 -1.67 12.61 -10.54
N LEU A 195 -1.40 12.89 -9.26
CA LEU A 195 -0.38 12.16 -8.52
C LEU A 195 -0.96 10.81 -8.12
N LYS A 196 -0.32 9.72 -8.53
CA LYS A 196 -0.65 8.36 -8.12
C LYS A 196 0.48 7.78 -7.28
N ILE A 197 0.14 7.27 -6.11
CA ILE A 197 1.07 6.64 -5.17
C ILE A 197 0.57 5.23 -4.88
N TRP A 198 1.39 4.22 -5.15
CA TRP A 198 1.05 2.83 -4.91
C TRP A 198 1.78 2.23 -3.71
N ASN A 199 1.18 1.19 -3.16
CA ASN A 199 1.72 0.35 -2.10
C ASN A 199 1.06 -1.03 -2.12
N VAL A 200 1.46 -1.91 -1.20
CA VAL A 200 0.97 -3.28 -1.11
C VAL A 200 0.71 -3.72 0.33
N ASN A 201 -0.32 -4.55 0.49
CA ASN A 201 -0.67 -5.24 1.74
C ASN A 201 -0.30 -6.72 1.63
N LYS A 202 -0.80 -7.58 2.54
CA LYS A 202 -0.47 -9.02 2.50
C LYS A 202 -1.11 -9.74 1.32
N CYS A 203 -2.33 -9.38 0.96
CA CYS A 203 -3.12 -10.09 -0.05
C CYS A 203 -3.57 -9.18 -1.22
N SER A 204 -3.14 -7.92 -1.27
CA SER A 204 -3.68 -6.92 -2.21
C SER A 204 -2.73 -5.73 -2.43
N GLY A 205 -3.07 -4.90 -3.42
CA GLY A 205 -2.43 -3.61 -3.69
C GLY A 205 -3.33 -2.43 -3.34
N VAL A 206 -2.72 -1.26 -3.15
CA VAL A 206 -3.45 0.00 -2.95
C VAL A 206 -2.81 1.11 -3.79
N VAL A 207 -3.63 1.96 -4.40
CA VAL A 207 -3.22 3.15 -5.14
C VAL A 207 -4.02 4.33 -4.63
N GLY A 208 -3.33 5.32 -4.07
CA GLY A 208 -3.90 6.63 -3.79
C GLY A 208 -3.74 7.54 -5.00
N VAL A 209 -4.81 8.21 -5.41
CA VAL A 209 -4.82 9.17 -6.51
C VAL A 209 -5.21 10.53 -5.97
N PHE A 210 -4.46 11.57 -6.32
CA PHE A 210 -4.59 12.91 -5.77
C PHE A 210 -4.50 13.96 -6.87
N ASN A 211 -5.38 14.95 -6.84
CA ASN A 211 -5.23 16.16 -7.64
C ASN A 211 -4.47 17.23 -6.82
N CYS A 212 -3.17 17.37 -7.10
CA CYS A 212 -2.25 18.24 -6.36
C CYS A 212 -1.96 19.57 -7.07
N GLN A 213 -2.72 19.93 -8.11
CA GLN A 213 -2.45 21.11 -8.93
C GLN A 213 -2.56 22.41 -8.10
N GLY A 214 -1.87 23.46 -8.56
CA GLY A 214 -2.06 24.84 -8.10
C GLY A 214 -1.06 25.37 -7.09
N ALA A 215 -0.41 24.51 -6.31
CA ALA A 215 0.62 24.92 -5.37
C ALA A 215 1.78 23.92 -5.31
N GLY A 216 2.99 24.42 -5.06
CA GLY A 216 4.16 23.57 -4.87
C GLY A 216 5.29 24.25 -4.11
N TRP A 217 6.17 23.45 -3.52
CA TRP A 217 7.33 23.94 -2.77
C TRP A 217 8.29 24.75 -3.66
N CYS A 218 8.59 25.98 -3.27
CA CYS A 218 9.59 26.81 -3.92
C CYS A 218 10.92 26.74 -3.16
N LYS A 219 11.91 26.04 -3.72
CA LYS A 219 13.24 25.89 -3.09
C LYS A 219 13.95 27.23 -2.83
N VAL A 220 13.77 28.21 -3.71
CA VAL A 220 14.39 29.54 -3.56
C VAL A 220 13.76 30.31 -2.41
N ALA A 221 12.43 30.32 -2.33
CA ALA A 221 11.71 31.07 -1.30
C ALA A 221 11.54 30.29 0.01
N LYS A 222 11.88 28.99 0.02
CA LYS A 222 11.68 28.06 1.14
C LYS A 222 10.25 28.11 1.71
N LYS A 223 9.26 28.21 0.82
CA LYS A 223 7.84 28.19 1.16
C LYS A 223 7.00 27.59 0.05
N THR A 224 5.80 27.14 0.39
CA THR A 224 4.81 26.75 -0.61
C THR A 224 4.37 27.99 -1.39
N ARG A 225 4.41 27.91 -2.72
CA ARG A 225 3.90 28.97 -3.60
C ARG A 225 2.66 28.47 -4.34
N ILE A 226 1.61 29.27 -4.30
CA ILE A 226 0.43 29.12 -5.13
C ILE A 226 0.76 29.76 -6.49
N HIS A 227 0.78 28.96 -7.54
CA HIS A 227 0.98 29.42 -8.92
C HIS A 227 -0.31 29.43 -9.73
N ASP A 228 -1.32 28.68 -9.28
CA ASP A 228 -2.70 28.74 -9.78
C ASP A 228 -3.66 28.58 -8.60
N ALA A 229 -4.49 29.61 -8.36
CA ALA A 229 -5.41 29.66 -7.23
C ALA A 229 -6.73 28.92 -7.51
N SER A 230 -7.01 28.53 -8.75
CA SER A 230 -8.23 27.77 -9.10
C SER A 230 -7.95 26.71 -10.18
N PRO A 231 -7.14 25.68 -9.86
CA PRO A 231 -6.84 24.63 -10.81
C PRO A 231 -8.08 23.85 -11.22
N GLY A 232 -8.06 23.35 -12.45
CA GLY A 232 -9.15 22.56 -13.02
C GLY A 232 -9.34 21.19 -12.37
N THR A 233 -10.53 20.64 -12.58
CA THR A 233 -10.81 19.22 -12.37
C THR A 233 -10.01 18.40 -13.38
N LEU A 234 -9.33 17.35 -12.92
CA LEU A 234 -8.57 16.45 -13.77
C LEU A 234 -9.22 15.08 -13.83
N THR A 235 -9.09 14.43 -14.98
CA THR A 235 -9.47 13.03 -15.19
C THR A 235 -8.24 12.23 -15.54
N GLY A 236 -8.03 11.13 -14.82
CA GLY A 236 -7.03 10.12 -15.11
C GLY A 236 -7.63 8.73 -15.06
N SER A 237 -6.78 7.72 -14.91
CA SER A 237 -7.24 6.34 -14.75
C SER A 237 -6.29 5.53 -13.89
N VAL A 238 -6.82 4.46 -13.31
CA VAL A 238 -6.06 3.46 -12.55
C VAL A 238 -6.23 2.07 -13.13
N GLN A 239 -5.19 1.24 -12.96
CA GLN A 239 -5.17 -0.17 -13.35
C GLN A 239 -4.58 -1.02 -12.24
N ALA A 240 -4.87 -2.32 -12.22
CA ALA A 240 -4.25 -3.24 -11.26
C ALA A 240 -2.71 -3.22 -11.35
N THR A 241 -2.15 -3.02 -12.54
CA THR A 241 -0.71 -2.94 -12.80
C THR A 241 -0.07 -1.61 -12.41
N ASP A 242 -0.82 -0.61 -11.95
CA ASP A 242 -0.24 0.56 -11.26
C ASP A 242 0.42 0.14 -9.93
N VAL A 243 0.06 -1.03 -9.40
CA VAL A 243 0.76 -1.69 -8.31
C VAL A 243 1.81 -2.62 -8.91
N ASP A 244 3.06 -2.18 -8.99
CA ASP A 244 4.14 -2.88 -9.73
C ASP A 244 4.29 -4.37 -9.38
N THR A 245 4.06 -4.74 -8.11
CA THR A 245 4.25 -6.11 -7.61
C THR A 245 2.93 -6.88 -7.40
N ILE A 246 1.82 -6.45 -8.01
CA ILE A 246 0.52 -7.07 -7.79
C ILE A 246 0.48 -8.55 -8.18
N SER A 247 1.17 -8.94 -9.25
CA SER A 247 1.24 -10.34 -9.71
C SER A 247 1.96 -11.24 -8.70
N GLN A 248 2.99 -10.73 -8.04
CA GLN A 248 3.72 -11.46 -7.00
C GLN A 248 2.84 -11.72 -5.77
N ILE A 249 1.97 -10.77 -5.44
CA ILE A 249 1.02 -10.88 -4.31
C ILE A 249 -0.14 -11.80 -4.66
N ALA A 250 -0.63 -11.70 -5.90
CA ALA A 250 -1.71 -12.52 -6.39
C ALA A 250 -1.30 -14.00 -6.59
N GLY A 251 -0.01 -14.27 -6.76
CA GLY A 251 0.52 -15.61 -6.98
C GLY A 251 0.45 -16.06 -8.45
N PRO A 252 1.05 -17.21 -8.78
CA PRO A 252 1.27 -17.65 -10.15
C PRO A 252 -0.01 -17.96 -10.93
N ASP A 253 -1.08 -18.37 -10.23
CA ASP A 253 -2.35 -18.78 -10.85
C ASP A 253 -3.30 -17.59 -11.12
N TRP A 254 -2.85 -16.37 -10.87
CA TRP A 254 -3.70 -15.19 -11.04
C TRP A 254 -3.91 -14.85 -12.51
N THR A 255 -5.18 -14.75 -12.90
CA THR A 255 -5.59 -14.45 -14.28
C THR A 255 -5.40 -12.99 -14.67
N GLY A 256 -5.14 -12.10 -13.70
CA GLY A 256 -5.05 -10.65 -13.89
C GLY A 256 -6.31 -9.88 -13.51
N ASP A 257 -7.42 -10.58 -13.22
CA ASP A 257 -8.67 -9.96 -12.77
C ASP A 257 -8.57 -9.48 -11.31
N ALA A 258 -9.06 -8.29 -11.03
CA ALA A 258 -9.12 -7.75 -9.67
C ALA A 258 -10.53 -7.26 -9.33
N ILE A 259 -10.88 -7.33 -8.05
CA ILE A 259 -11.93 -6.50 -7.48
C ILE A 259 -11.29 -5.20 -7.01
N VAL A 260 -11.84 -4.08 -7.42
CA VAL A 260 -11.41 -2.75 -7.03
C VAL A 260 -12.40 -2.20 -6.02
N TYR A 261 -11.92 -1.89 -4.81
CA TYR A 261 -12.69 -1.14 -3.83
C TYR A 261 -12.22 0.32 -3.78
N ALA A 262 -13.10 1.25 -4.15
CA ALA A 262 -12.86 2.69 -4.07
C ALA A 262 -13.35 3.22 -2.73
N HIS A 263 -12.43 3.70 -1.89
CA HIS A 263 -12.73 4.02 -0.49
C HIS A 263 -13.67 5.22 -0.34
N ARG A 264 -13.46 6.32 -1.08
CA ARG A 264 -14.26 7.54 -0.96
C ARG A 264 -15.64 7.37 -1.59
N SER A 265 -15.71 6.80 -2.80
CA SER A 265 -17.00 6.54 -3.47
C SER A 265 -17.78 5.35 -2.89
N ARG A 266 -17.12 4.46 -2.14
CA ARG A 266 -17.66 3.20 -1.59
C ARG A 266 -18.06 2.19 -2.66
N GLU A 267 -17.53 2.32 -3.87
CA GLU A 267 -17.85 1.45 -5.00
C GLU A 267 -16.98 0.19 -5.02
N VAL A 268 -17.58 -0.90 -5.50
CA VAL A 268 -16.93 -2.18 -5.76
C VAL A 268 -17.08 -2.50 -7.24
N VAL A 269 -15.96 -2.66 -7.94
CA VAL A 269 -15.95 -2.90 -9.39
C VAL A 269 -15.09 -4.12 -9.70
N ARG A 270 -15.58 -5.04 -10.52
CA ARG A 270 -14.75 -6.08 -11.11
C ARG A 270 -13.98 -5.51 -12.30
N LEU A 271 -12.66 -5.51 -12.21
CA LEU A 271 -11.75 -4.99 -13.21
C LEU A 271 -11.00 -6.14 -13.91
N PRO A 272 -11.31 -6.44 -15.18
CA PRO A 272 -10.58 -7.46 -15.94
C PRO A 272 -9.12 -7.08 -16.19
N LYS A 273 -8.29 -8.07 -16.51
CA LYS A 273 -6.88 -7.86 -16.84
C LYS A 273 -6.68 -6.77 -17.90
N GLY A 274 -5.81 -5.79 -17.60
CA GLY A 274 -5.40 -4.72 -18.53
C GLY A 274 -6.45 -3.63 -18.75
N VAL A 275 -7.59 -3.68 -18.06
CA VAL A 275 -8.62 -2.64 -18.14
C VAL A 275 -8.28 -1.49 -17.19
N SER A 276 -8.56 -0.27 -17.65
CA SER A 276 -8.41 0.97 -16.86
C SER A 276 -9.75 1.44 -16.30
N LEU A 277 -9.76 1.86 -15.04
CA LEU A 277 -10.88 2.50 -14.38
C LEU A 277 -10.66 4.02 -14.36
N PRO A 278 -11.56 4.84 -14.94
CA PRO A 278 -11.42 6.29 -14.91
C PRO A 278 -11.62 6.86 -13.51
N VAL A 279 -10.93 7.96 -13.21
CA VAL A 279 -11.09 8.71 -11.96
C VAL A 279 -11.06 10.20 -12.27
N THR A 280 -12.01 10.96 -11.73
CA THR A 280 -12.14 12.40 -11.94
C THR A 280 -12.15 13.11 -10.60
N LEU A 281 -11.21 14.04 -10.39
CA LEU A 281 -10.96 14.68 -9.09
C LEU A 281 -10.84 16.19 -9.26
N LYS A 282 -11.56 16.94 -8.41
CA LYS A 282 -11.32 18.38 -8.25
C LYS A 282 -9.98 18.61 -7.54
N VAL A 283 -9.46 19.83 -7.55
CA VAL A 283 -8.25 20.17 -6.79
C VAL A 283 -8.42 19.79 -5.31
N LEU A 284 -7.37 19.25 -4.68
CA LEU A 284 -7.35 18.75 -3.30
C LEU A 284 -8.25 17.54 -3.02
N GLU A 285 -8.90 16.98 -4.04
CA GLU A 285 -9.61 15.72 -3.91
C GLU A 285 -8.68 14.52 -4.11
N TYR A 286 -9.09 13.40 -3.52
CA TYR A 286 -8.39 12.13 -3.61
C TYR A 286 -9.35 10.96 -3.78
N GLU A 287 -8.83 9.81 -4.20
CA GLU A 287 -9.49 8.50 -4.08
C GLU A 287 -8.44 7.44 -3.74
N LEU A 288 -8.81 6.44 -2.94
CA LEU A 288 -7.97 5.29 -2.62
C LEU A 288 -8.58 4.03 -3.24
N PHE A 289 -7.89 3.47 -4.22
CA PHE A 289 -8.27 2.25 -4.90
C PHE A 289 -7.53 1.05 -4.31
N HIS A 290 -8.28 0.06 -3.85
CA HIS A 290 -7.74 -1.18 -3.34
C HIS A 290 -7.92 -2.28 -4.39
N PHE A 291 -6.82 -2.78 -4.94
CA PHE A 291 -6.81 -3.84 -5.94
C PHE A 291 -6.70 -5.20 -5.24
N CYS A 292 -7.80 -5.92 -5.22
CA CYS A 292 -7.96 -7.21 -4.56
C CYS A 292 -7.94 -8.32 -5.63
N PRO A 293 -6.84 -9.08 -5.79
CA PRO A 293 -6.74 -10.12 -6.82
C PRO A 293 -7.87 -11.14 -6.68
N VAL A 294 -8.55 -11.44 -7.79
CA VAL A 294 -9.60 -12.46 -7.83
C VAL A 294 -8.97 -13.85 -7.74
N LYS A 295 -9.53 -14.69 -6.87
CA LYS A 295 -9.20 -16.10 -6.71
C LYS A 295 -10.38 -16.94 -7.20
N ASN A 296 -10.10 -17.95 -8.00
CA ASN A 296 -11.10 -18.93 -8.40
C ASN A 296 -11.22 -20.00 -7.31
N VAL A 297 -12.36 -20.02 -6.62
CA VAL A 297 -12.69 -21.04 -5.62
C VAL A 297 -13.08 -22.33 -6.34
N THR A 298 -14.01 -22.22 -7.28
CA THR A 298 -14.40 -23.28 -8.23
C THR A 298 -14.37 -22.71 -9.65
N GLU A 299 -14.82 -23.46 -10.65
CA GLU A 299 -14.99 -22.94 -12.02
C GLU A 299 -16.09 -21.86 -12.10
N THR A 300 -17.03 -21.83 -11.15
CA THR A 300 -18.20 -20.95 -11.15
C THR A 300 -18.22 -19.94 -10.00
N ILE A 301 -17.33 -20.12 -9.01
CA ILE A 301 -17.23 -19.25 -7.82
C ILE A 301 -15.87 -18.59 -7.80
N SER A 302 -15.89 -17.26 -7.74
CA SER A 302 -14.72 -16.42 -7.60
C SER A 302 -14.84 -15.55 -6.35
N PHE A 303 -13.70 -15.25 -5.73
CA PHE A 303 -13.60 -14.59 -4.43
C PHE A 303 -12.47 -13.57 -4.41
N ALA A 304 -12.64 -12.47 -3.68
CA ALA A 304 -11.55 -11.54 -3.37
C ALA A 304 -11.74 -10.90 -1.99
N SER A 305 -10.66 -10.77 -1.22
CA SER A 305 -10.70 -10.16 0.12
C SER A 305 -10.56 -8.64 0.04
N ILE A 306 -11.52 -7.87 0.57
CA ILE A 306 -11.46 -6.39 0.59
C ILE A 306 -10.96 -5.88 1.94
N GLY A 307 -11.53 -6.27 3.07
CA GLY A 307 -11.05 -5.81 4.38
C GLY A 307 -12.02 -4.89 5.12
N LEU A 308 -11.49 -4.04 6.01
CA LEU A 308 -12.31 -3.11 6.79
C LEU A 308 -12.68 -1.90 5.93
N LEU A 309 -13.94 -1.83 5.51
CA LEU A 309 -14.39 -0.90 4.48
C LEU A 309 -14.17 0.56 4.89
N ASP A 310 -14.30 0.85 6.17
CA ASP A 310 -14.27 2.22 6.68
C ASP A 310 -12.84 2.74 6.98
N MET A 311 -11.82 1.90 6.84
CA MET A 311 -10.40 2.28 7.00
C MET A 311 -9.81 2.78 5.68
N PHE A 312 -8.88 3.74 5.75
CA PHE A 312 -8.19 4.25 4.55
C PHE A 312 -7.37 3.17 3.85
N ASN A 313 -6.68 2.32 4.63
CA ASN A 313 -6.01 1.13 4.10
C ASN A 313 -6.87 -0.11 4.38
N SER A 314 -8.02 -0.20 3.70
CA SER A 314 -9.06 -1.20 3.93
C SER A 314 -8.52 -2.64 3.89
N THR A 315 -7.80 -2.96 2.81
CA THR A 315 -7.21 -4.29 2.61
C THR A 315 -6.00 -4.57 3.48
N GLY A 316 -5.50 -3.57 4.20
CA GLY A 316 -4.46 -3.74 5.22
C GLY A 316 -4.94 -4.58 6.41
N ALA A 317 -6.26 -4.71 6.60
CA ALA A 317 -6.86 -5.55 7.64
C ALA A 317 -6.68 -7.06 7.38
N VAL A 318 -6.50 -7.46 6.11
CA VAL A 318 -6.44 -8.88 5.72
C VAL A 318 -4.99 -9.37 5.80
N GLU A 319 -4.75 -10.30 6.71
CA GLU A 319 -3.42 -10.83 6.97
C GLU A 319 -3.12 -12.10 6.18
N GLN A 320 -4.15 -12.92 5.94
CA GLN A 320 -4.06 -14.22 5.29
C GLN A 320 -5.41 -14.56 4.65
N LEU A 321 -5.35 -15.31 3.56
CA LEU A 321 -6.49 -15.87 2.83
C LEU A 321 -6.15 -17.32 2.45
N GLU A 322 -7.01 -18.24 2.82
CA GLU A 322 -6.92 -19.67 2.49
C GLU A 322 -8.25 -20.15 1.92
N ILE A 323 -8.19 -21.07 0.96
CA ILE A 323 -9.37 -21.64 0.32
C ILE A 323 -9.26 -23.16 0.42
N GLN A 324 -10.20 -23.78 1.12
CA GLN A 324 -10.32 -25.22 1.24
C GLN A 324 -11.53 -25.70 0.44
N LYS A 325 -11.31 -26.54 -0.57
CA LYS A 325 -12.38 -27.12 -1.38
C LYS A 325 -12.91 -28.39 -0.70
N ASN A 326 -14.22 -28.61 -0.74
CA ASN A 326 -14.82 -29.83 -0.24
C ASN A 326 -14.77 -30.92 -1.31
N GLN A 327 -13.98 -31.96 -1.06
CA GLN A 327 -13.70 -33.03 -2.01
C GLN A 327 -14.97 -33.82 -2.39
N GLU A 328 -15.93 -33.97 -1.48
CA GLU A 328 -17.18 -34.71 -1.69
C GLU A 328 -18.09 -34.07 -2.77
N CYS A 329 -17.96 -32.75 -3.00
CA CYS A 329 -18.74 -32.03 -4.01
C CYS A 329 -18.11 -32.05 -5.42
N LEU A 330 -16.84 -32.46 -5.54
CA LEU A 330 -16.13 -32.55 -6.83
C LEU A 330 -16.43 -33.88 -7.54
N ASP A 331 -16.84 -34.91 -6.80
CA ASP A 331 -17.09 -36.26 -7.31
C ASP A 331 -18.56 -36.51 -7.68
N SER A 332 -19.49 -35.59 -7.35
CA SER A 332 -20.93 -35.72 -7.61
C SER A 332 -21.34 -35.06 -8.93
N ASN A 333 -21.12 -35.76 -10.04
CA ASN A 333 -21.57 -35.37 -11.38
C ASN A 333 -23.08 -35.61 -11.61
N SER A 334 -23.92 -35.39 -10.60
CA SER A 334 -25.37 -35.59 -10.66
C SER A 334 -26.10 -34.29 -10.42
N GLY A 335 -26.61 -33.70 -11.49
CA GLY A 335 -27.63 -32.66 -11.41
C GLY A 335 -28.87 -33.23 -10.73
N SER A 336 -29.06 -32.86 -9.46
CA SER A 336 -30.34 -32.96 -8.78
C SER A 336 -30.64 -31.62 -8.13
N GLU A 337 -31.70 -30.97 -8.60
CA GLU A 337 -32.30 -29.83 -7.92
C GLU A 337 -32.82 -30.29 -6.56
N ALA A 338 -32.01 -30.13 -5.52
CA ALA A 338 -32.44 -30.35 -4.15
C ALA A 338 -33.33 -29.18 -3.73
N SER A 339 -34.63 -29.45 -3.63
CA SER A 339 -35.61 -28.60 -2.96
C SER A 339 -35.27 -28.45 -1.48
N SER A 340 -35.02 -27.20 -1.05
CA SER A 340 -35.07 -26.67 0.33
C SER A 340 -34.59 -27.57 1.47
N GLY A 341 -33.39 -27.30 1.99
CA GLY A 341 -32.91 -27.84 3.26
C GLY A 341 -31.49 -27.37 3.57
N ASP A 342 -30.49 -28.08 3.07
CA ASP A 342 -29.07 -27.78 3.31
C ASP A 342 -28.30 -27.84 1.99
N ARG A 343 -27.93 -26.68 1.44
CA ARG A 343 -26.91 -26.66 0.39
C ARG A 343 -25.58 -27.02 1.04
N ILE A 344 -24.94 -28.07 0.54
CA ILE A 344 -23.61 -28.46 1.00
C ILE A 344 -22.61 -27.41 0.49
N PRO A 345 -21.76 -26.82 1.35
CA PRO A 345 -20.73 -25.90 0.89
C PRO A 345 -19.75 -26.63 -0.03
N VAL A 346 -19.46 -26.05 -1.18
CA VAL A 346 -18.45 -26.58 -2.12
C VAL A 346 -17.04 -26.16 -1.70
N ALA A 347 -16.91 -25.08 -0.94
CA ALA A 347 -15.65 -24.66 -0.34
C ALA A 347 -15.84 -23.80 0.92
N THR A 348 -14.79 -23.73 1.72
CA THR A 348 -14.67 -22.79 2.83
C THR A 348 -13.50 -21.85 2.55
N VAL A 349 -13.76 -20.54 2.61
CA VAL A 349 -12.74 -19.50 2.53
C VAL A 349 -12.44 -19.00 3.94
N THR A 350 -11.18 -19.11 4.36
CA THR A 350 -10.73 -18.70 5.69
C THR A 350 -9.82 -17.48 5.59
N LEU A 351 -10.13 -16.45 6.39
CA LEU A 351 -9.37 -15.21 6.47
C LEU A 351 -8.85 -15.01 7.89
N LYS A 352 -7.59 -14.58 8.01
CA LYS A 352 -7.09 -13.98 9.26
C LYS A 352 -7.10 -12.47 9.11
N VAL A 353 -7.77 -11.77 10.01
CA VAL A 353 -7.97 -10.32 9.88
C VAL A 353 -7.76 -9.57 11.18
N ARG A 354 -7.38 -8.29 11.09
CA ARG A 354 -7.17 -7.39 12.23
C ARG A 354 -8.14 -6.23 12.23
N GLY A 355 -8.48 -5.77 13.43
CA GLY A 355 -9.37 -4.62 13.67
C GLY A 355 -10.82 -5.04 13.90
N CYS A 356 -11.74 -4.10 13.73
CA CYS A 356 -13.18 -4.27 13.98
C CYS A 356 -14.01 -3.35 13.08
N GLY A 357 -15.34 -3.54 13.10
CA GLY A 357 -16.29 -2.76 12.32
C GLY A 357 -16.72 -3.46 11.02
N ARG A 358 -17.15 -2.67 10.04
CA ARG A 358 -17.73 -3.19 8.79
C ARG A 358 -16.64 -3.79 7.91
N PHE A 359 -16.73 -5.10 7.70
CA PHE A 359 -15.80 -5.88 6.90
C PHE A 359 -16.45 -6.32 5.59
N GLY A 360 -15.72 -6.24 4.49
CA GLY A 360 -16.19 -6.60 3.16
C GLY A 360 -15.31 -7.64 2.47
N VAL A 361 -15.95 -8.49 1.69
CA VAL A 361 -15.31 -9.36 0.69
C VAL A 361 -16.15 -9.39 -0.58
N TYR A 362 -15.57 -9.79 -1.69
CA TYR A 362 -16.31 -10.13 -2.89
C TYR A 362 -16.50 -11.64 -2.99
N CYS A 363 -17.72 -12.05 -3.31
CA CYS A 363 -18.03 -13.40 -3.77
C CYS A 363 -18.99 -13.36 -4.96
N SER A 364 -18.67 -14.07 -6.03
CA SER A 364 -19.53 -14.10 -7.22
C SER A 364 -20.85 -14.85 -7.02
N GLN A 365 -21.02 -15.53 -5.90
CA GLN A 365 -22.27 -16.15 -5.49
C GLN A 365 -22.56 -15.80 -4.03
N ARG A 366 -23.84 -15.85 -3.64
CA ARG A 366 -24.25 -15.59 -2.26
C ARG A 366 -23.68 -16.68 -1.34
N PRO A 367 -22.92 -16.33 -0.28
CA PRO A 367 -22.47 -17.31 0.69
C PRO A 367 -23.63 -18.05 1.37
N LEU A 368 -23.35 -19.26 1.83
CA LEU A 368 -24.27 -20.05 2.64
C LEU A 368 -24.22 -19.62 4.10
N LYS A 369 -23.01 -19.38 4.61
CA LYS A 369 -22.77 -19.05 6.02
C LYS A 369 -21.48 -18.25 6.19
N CYS A 370 -21.47 -17.32 7.14
CA CYS A 370 -20.29 -16.61 7.59
C CYS A 370 -20.10 -16.81 9.10
N THR A 371 -18.87 -16.98 9.56
CA THR A 371 -18.53 -17.02 10.99
C THR A 371 -17.38 -16.08 11.30
N VAL A 372 -17.36 -15.55 12.52
CA VAL A 372 -16.27 -14.78 13.11
C VAL A 372 -15.88 -15.49 14.40
N ASP A 373 -14.67 -16.05 14.45
CA ASP A 373 -14.17 -16.94 15.51
C ASP A 373 -15.17 -18.03 15.91
N ASN A 374 -15.63 -18.78 14.91
CA ASN A 374 -16.60 -19.87 15.03
C ASN A 374 -18.00 -19.45 15.52
N THR A 375 -18.23 -18.16 15.75
CA THR A 375 -19.56 -17.62 16.04
C THR A 375 -20.22 -17.21 14.73
N GLU A 376 -21.43 -17.70 14.48
CA GLU A 376 -22.19 -17.34 13.28
C GLU A 376 -22.45 -15.83 13.25
N SER A 377 -22.21 -15.22 12.08
CA SER A 377 -22.33 -13.79 11.88
C SER A 377 -23.33 -13.52 10.76
N GLU A 378 -24.27 -12.62 11.03
CA GLU A 378 -25.16 -12.11 10.00
C GLU A 378 -24.36 -11.36 8.93
N PHE A 379 -24.72 -11.58 7.67
CA PHE A 379 -24.08 -10.92 6.54
C PHE A 379 -25.13 -10.40 5.56
N ASN A 380 -24.78 -9.31 4.88
CA ASN A 380 -25.51 -8.82 3.71
C ASN A 380 -24.78 -9.24 2.44
N TYR A 381 -25.55 -9.51 1.38
CA TYR A 381 -25.02 -9.79 0.05
C TYR A 381 -25.69 -8.85 -0.96
N ASP A 382 -24.87 -8.14 -1.73
CA ASP A 382 -25.33 -7.32 -2.85
C ASP A 382 -25.18 -8.12 -4.15
N ASP A 383 -26.29 -8.57 -4.72
CA ASP A 383 -26.33 -9.36 -5.96
C ASP A 383 -25.76 -8.62 -7.18
N ALA A 384 -25.76 -7.27 -7.18
CA ALA A 384 -25.28 -6.49 -8.31
C ALA A 384 -23.74 -6.40 -8.34
N THR A 385 -23.12 -6.30 -7.16
CA THR A 385 -21.67 -6.11 -7.04
C THR A 385 -20.93 -7.37 -6.57
N GLY A 386 -21.65 -8.34 -6.01
CA GLY A 386 -21.09 -9.50 -5.32
C GLY A 386 -20.45 -9.15 -3.97
N LEU A 387 -20.71 -7.96 -3.43
CA LEU A 387 -20.17 -7.54 -2.14
C LEU A 387 -20.90 -8.28 -1.00
N VAL A 388 -20.13 -8.99 -0.18
CA VAL A 388 -20.56 -9.55 1.10
C VAL A 388 -20.05 -8.62 2.19
N THR A 389 -20.93 -8.19 3.09
CA THR A 389 -20.53 -7.40 4.27
C THR A 389 -20.98 -8.06 5.56
N LEU A 390 -20.10 -8.09 6.55
CA LEU A 390 -20.39 -8.50 7.92
C LEU A 390 -19.71 -7.55 8.93
N THR A 391 -20.06 -7.67 10.20
CA THR A 391 -19.49 -6.84 11.28
C THR A 391 -18.52 -7.65 12.11
N ILE A 392 -17.29 -7.17 12.23
CA ILE A 392 -16.29 -7.70 13.16
C ILE A 392 -16.45 -6.96 14.50
N PRO A 393 -16.62 -7.67 15.63
CA PRO A 393 -16.74 -7.04 16.94
C PRO A 393 -15.43 -6.41 17.42
N GLU A 394 -15.49 -5.61 18.48
CA GLU A 394 -14.28 -5.04 19.09
C GLU A 394 -13.42 -6.14 19.72
N PRO A 395 -12.09 -6.11 19.53
CA PRO A 395 -11.20 -7.12 20.06
C PRO A 395 -11.02 -7.00 21.58
N VAL A 396 -10.85 -8.14 22.25
CA VAL A 396 -10.60 -8.19 23.71
C VAL A 396 -9.13 -7.87 24.06
N GLY A 397 -8.23 -7.88 23.08
CA GLY A 397 -6.80 -7.66 23.29
C GLY A 397 -6.10 -6.97 22.13
N GLU A 398 -4.88 -6.53 22.40
CA GLU A 398 -4.02 -5.88 21.41
C GLU A 398 -3.61 -6.84 20.29
N MET A 399 -3.49 -6.32 19.06
CA MET A 399 -3.03 -7.07 17.88
C MET A 399 -3.88 -8.32 17.60
N TYR A 400 -5.12 -8.37 18.10
CA TYR A 400 -6.02 -9.51 17.94
C TYR A 400 -6.28 -9.83 16.47
N LYS A 401 -6.34 -11.12 16.16
CA LYS A 401 -6.57 -11.62 14.81
C LYS A 401 -7.80 -12.51 14.79
N TRP A 402 -8.88 -11.99 14.21
CA TRP A 402 -10.10 -12.74 13.98
C TRP A 402 -9.89 -13.80 12.90
N SER A 403 -10.51 -14.95 13.09
CA SER A 403 -10.72 -15.97 12.05
C SER A 403 -12.10 -15.76 11.44
N ILE A 404 -12.17 -15.39 10.17
CA ILE A 404 -13.43 -15.32 9.44
C ILE A 404 -13.52 -16.51 8.49
N GLU A 405 -14.61 -17.25 8.55
CA GLU A 405 -14.88 -18.34 7.61
C GLU A 405 -16.13 -18.03 6.80
N ILE A 406 -16.04 -18.23 5.49
CA ILE A 406 -17.13 -18.00 4.54
C ILE A 406 -17.33 -19.29 3.76
N GLN A 407 -18.49 -19.91 3.97
CA GLN A 407 -18.90 -21.13 3.30
C GLN A 407 -19.67 -20.77 2.03
N VAL A 408 -19.21 -21.29 0.90
CA VAL A 408 -19.75 -21.01 -0.44
C VAL A 408 -20.11 -22.29 -1.17
#